data_AF-A0AAU8FC30-F1
#
_entry.id   AF-A0AAU8FC30-F1
#
_cell.length_a   1.000
_cell.length_b   1.000
_cell.length_c   1.000
_cell.angle_alpha   90.00
_cell.angle_beta   90.00
_cell.angle_gamma   90.00
#
_symmetry.space_group_name_H-M   'P 1'
#
loop_
_entity.id
_entity.type
_entity.pdbx_description
1 polymer ?
#
loop_
_entity_poly.entity_id
_entity_poly.type
_entity_poly.pdbx_seq_one_letter_code
_entity_poly.pdbx_strand_id
1 'polypeptide(L)'
;MRYITFFSSHTTIGTHNLNGGNNKMEHEQHSSVNDVLHHYKEGIGSFTNQIPEIAETYNAFTQACFQEGALTKREKQLIAFGISLATQDEYCTVYHTKGCLDQGCSDKEILEACGVSAAFAGGAAMSQAVTLVQECLTELKNQKH
;
A
#
# COMPACT_ATOMS: atom_id res chain seq x y z
N MET A 1 22.51 1.53 19.26
CA MET A 1 21.49 1.88 18.25
C MET A 1 21.57 3.38 18.03
N ARG A 2 22.28 3.84 16.98
CA ARG A 2 22.46 5.25 16.65
C ARG A 2 21.60 5.55 15.42
N TYR A 3 20.68 6.50 15.53
CA TYR A 3 19.93 7.04 14.40
C TYR A 3 20.90 7.69 13.42
N ILE A 4 20.92 7.23 12.17
CA ILE A 4 21.59 7.92 11.07
C ILE A 4 20.58 8.89 10.48
N THR A 5 20.77 10.17 10.78
CA THR A 5 20.28 11.30 10.00
C THR A 5 21.03 11.35 8.67
N PHE A 6 20.33 11.19 7.54
CA PHE A 6 20.88 11.47 6.21
C PHE A 6 20.05 12.56 5.54
N PHE A 7 20.48 13.80 5.73
CA PHE A 7 20.22 14.90 4.81
C PHE A 7 21.49 15.74 4.80
N SER A 8 22.28 15.64 3.74
CA SER A 8 23.01 16.74 3.11
C SER A 8 24.05 16.19 2.13
N SER A 9 23.84 16.46 0.84
CA SER A 9 24.95 16.73 -0.06
C SER A 9 24.47 17.65 -1.18
N HIS A 10 25.02 18.86 -1.18
CA HIS A 10 24.90 19.85 -2.24
C HIS A 10 25.32 19.23 -3.59
N THR A 11 24.45 19.32 -4.59
CA THR A 11 24.86 19.14 -5.98
C THR A 11 24.79 20.49 -6.67
N THR A 12 25.96 21.00 -7.05
CA THR A 12 26.14 22.19 -7.87
C THR A 12 25.63 21.90 -9.28
N ILE A 13 24.55 22.55 -9.72
CA ILE A 13 24.08 22.46 -11.11
C ILE A 13 24.86 23.48 -11.94
N GLY A 14 25.79 22.97 -12.76
CA GLY A 14 26.47 23.72 -13.80
C GLY A 14 25.50 24.10 -14.92
N THR A 15 25.61 25.34 -15.37
CA THR A 15 24.85 25.88 -16.51
C THR A 15 25.36 25.31 -17.83
N HIS A 16 24.54 24.52 -18.52
CA HIS A 16 24.61 24.38 -19.96
C HIS A 16 23.21 24.39 -20.57
N ASN A 17 22.91 25.49 -21.26
CA ASN A 17 21.74 25.69 -22.11
C ASN A 17 22.08 25.15 -23.50
N LEU A 18 21.37 24.12 -23.99
CA LEU A 18 21.15 23.90 -25.43
C LEU A 18 19.82 23.14 -25.68
N ASN A 19 18.94 23.83 -26.41
CA ASN A 19 17.92 23.35 -27.35
C ASN A 19 16.73 22.48 -26.88
N GLY A 20 15.59 23.19 -26.79
CA GLY A 20 14.33 22.88 -27.45
C GLY A 20 14.10 21.46 -27.98
N GLY A 21 13.39 20.68 -27.17
CA GLY A 21 12.59 19.53 -27.59
C GLY A 21 11.40 19.46 -26.64
N ASN A 22 10.19 19.41 -27.19
CA ASN A 22 8.96 19.24 -26.42
C ASN A 22 9.01 17.93 -25.62
N ASN A 23 9.50 17.98 -24.37
CA ASN A 23 9.18 16.96 -23.39
C ASN A 23 7.74 17.19 -22.96
N LYS A 24 6.81 16.57 -23.72
CA LYS A 24 5.56 16.14 -23.14
C LYS A 24 5.94 15.35 -21.90
N MET A 25 5.68 15.88 -20.72
CA MET A 25 5.65 15.08 -19.52
C MET A 25 4.67 13.95 -19.82
N GLU A 26 5.20 12.74 -19.98
CA GLU A 26 4.39 11.54 -19.98
C GLU A 26 3.65 11.58 -18.65
N HIS A 27 2.35 11.80 -18.74
CA HIS A 27 1.48 11.76 -17.59
C HIS A 27 1.51 10.30 -17.15
N GLU A 28 2.32 9.98 -16.15
CA GLU A 28 2.19 8.71 -15.43
C GLU A 28 0.73 8.66 -14.98
N GLN A 29 -0.04 7.78 -15.62
CA GLN A 29 -1.39 7.48 -15.17
C GLN A 29 -1.24 6.73 -13.86
N HIS A 30 -1.17 7.45 -12.75
CA HIS A 30 -1.44 6.86 -11.45
C HIS A 30 -2.86 6.30 -11.52
N SER A 31 -2.99 4.97 -11.57
CA SER A 31 -4.28 4.30 -11.50
C SER A 31 -4.92 4.65 -10.16
N SER A 32 -6.21 4.97 -10.14
CA SER A 32 -6.87 5.28 -8.87
C SER A 32 -6.82 4.07 -7.93
N VAL A 33 -6.94 4.31 -6.63
CA VAL A 33 -6.97 3.25 -5.60
C VAL A 33 -8.08 2.24 -5.91
N ASN A 34 -9.19 2.70 -6.48
CA ASN A 34 -10.28 1.84 -6.91
C ASN A 34 -9.94 0.98 -8.12
N ASP A 35 -9.18 1.51 -9.08
CA ASP A 35 -8.74 0.72 -10.24
C ASP A 35 -7.85 -0.44 -9.77
N VAL A 36 -6.96 -0.20 -8.80
CA VAL A 36 -6.13 -1.26 -8.19
C VAL A 36 -7.00 -2.33 -7.54
N LEU A 37 -7.98 -1.93 -6.72
CA LEU A 37 -8.90 -2.86 -6.05
C LEU A 37 -9.76 -3.64 -7.05
N HIS A 38 -10.25 -2.97 -8.09
CA HIS A 38 -11.04 -3.59 -9.15
C HIS A 38 -10.22 -4.61 -9.93
N HIS A 39 -9.02 -4.21 -10.37
CA HIS A 39 -8.12 -5.06 -11.11
C HIS A 39 -7.71 -6.30 -10.29
N TYR A 40 -7.42 -6.13 -9.00
CA TYR A 40 -7.14 -7.25 -8.10
C TYR A 40 -8.33 -8.21 -8.01
N LYS A 41 -9.55 -7.69 -7.86
CA LYS A 41 -10.77 -8.49 -7.79
C LYS A 41 -11.02 -9.28 -9.08
N GLU A 42 -10.83 -8.65 -10.25
CA GLU A 42 -10.94 -9.32 -11.55
C GLU A 42 -9.91 -10.43 -11.71
N GLY A 43 -8.66 -10.17 -11.31
CA GLY A 43 -7.58 -11.16 -11.32
C GLY A 43 -7.92 -12.40 -10.49
N ILE A 44 -8.39 -12.21 -9.26
CA ILE A 44 -8.84 -13.31 -8.39
C ILE A 44 -10.02 -14.07 -9.01
N GLY A 45 -10.98 -13.37 -9.62
CA GLY A 45 -12.11 -14.02 -10.31
C GLY A 45 -11.67 -14.89 -11.48
N SER A 46 -10.78 -14.36 -12.33
CA SER A 46 -10.20 -15.10 -13.46
C SER A 46 -9.40 -16.32 -12.99
N PHE A 47 -8.59 -16.17 -11.94
CA PHE A 47 -7.82 -17.26 -11.34
C PHE A 47 -8.74 -18.36 -10.79
N THR A 48 -9.81 -17.97 -10.10
CA THR A 48 -10.82 -18.90 -9.55
C THR A 48 -11.50 -19.71 -10.65
N ASN A 49 -11.82 -19.09 -11.79
CA ASN A 49 -12.43 -19.80 -12.92
C ASN A 49 -11.48 -20.83 -13.56
N GLN A 50 -10.17 -20.59 -13.52
CA GLN A 50 -9.17 -21.46 -14.14
C GLN A 50 -8.79 -22.64 -13.26
N ILE A 51 -8.62 -22.42 -11.95
CA ILE A 51 -8.20 -23.44 -10.98
C ILE A 51 -9.01 -23.34 -9.67
N PRO A 52 -10.31 -23.69 -9.70
CA PRO A 52 -11.25 -23.43 -8.61
C PRO A 52 -10.87 -24.11 -7.30
N GLU A 53 -10.38 -25.35 -7.33
CA GLU A 53 -10.02 -26.09 -6.11
C GLU A 53 -8.94 -25.38 -5.27
N ILE A 54 -7.90 -24.86 -5.94
CA ILE A 54 -6.83 -24.11 -5.28
C ILE A 54 -7.36 -22.77 -4.75
N ALA A 55 -8.14 -22.05 -5.58
CA ALA A 55 -8.68 -20.75 -5.21
C ALA A 55 -9.65 -20.84 -4.03
N GLU A 56 -10.56 -21.81 -4.02
CA GLU A 56 -11.51 -22.03 -2.93
C GLU A 56 -10.80 -22.42 -1.63
N THR A 57 -9.80 -23.31 -1.71
CA THR A 57 -9.00 -23.71 -0.55
C THR A 57 -8.24 -22.52 0.05
N TYR A 58 -7.61 -21.72 -0.81
CA TYR A 58 -6.90 -20.50 -0.39
C TYR A 58 -7.86 -19.46 0.23
N ASN A 59 -9.02 -19.25 -0.38
CA ASN A 59 -10.04 -18.34 0.13
C ASN A 59 -10.58 -18.79 1.50
N ALA A 60 -10.84 -20.09 1.67
CA ALA A 60 -11.27 -20.64 2.96
C ALA A 60 -10.21 -20.45 4.05
N PHE A 61 -8.94 -20.73 3.73
CA PHE A 61 -7.83 -20.52 4.65
C PHE A 61 -7.68 -19.03 5.04
N THR A 62 -7.65 -18.13 4.06
CA THR A 62 -7.51 -16.69 4.33
C THR A 62 -8.70 -16.14 5.09
N GLN A 63 -9.92 -16.55 4.76
CA GLN A 63 -11.13 -16.19 5.52
C GLN A 63 -11.04 -16.63 6.98
N ALA A 64 -10.56 -17.85 7.25
CA ALA A 64 -10.34 -18.34 8.61
C ALA A 64 -9.28 -17.51 9.35
N CYS A 65 -8.18 -17.16 8.69
CA CYS A 65 -7.14 -16.30 9.25
C CYS A 65 -7.66 -14.93 9.69
N PHE A 66 -8.63 -14.34 8.96
CA PHE A 66 -9.22 -13.04 9.27
C PHE A 66 -10.49 -13.09 10.14
N GLN A 67 -10.94 -14.27 10.59
CA GLN A 67 -12.01 -14.34 11.60
C GLN A 67 -11.55 -13.74 12.93
N GLU A 68 -12.49 -13.15 13.67
CA GLU A 68 -12.18 -12.62 15.00
C GLU A 68 -11.87 -13.76 15.99
N GLY A 69 -10.93 -13.50 16.89
CA GLY A 69 -10.54 -14.44 17.96
C GLY A 69 -9.85 -13.67 19.09
N ALA A 70 -8.72 -14.19 19.58
CA ALA A 70 -7.90 -13.44 20.54
C ALA A 70 -7.36 -12.12 19.97
N LEU A 71 -7.24 -12.03 18.64
CA LEU A 71 -7.03 -10.78 17.91
C LEU A 71 -8.33 -10.40 17.21
N THR A 72 -8.69 -9.14 17.32
CA THR A 72 -9.80 -8.50 16.60
C THR A 72 -9.52 -8.48 15.10
N LYS A 73 -10.58 -8.34 14.28
CA LYS A 73 -10.42 -8.15 12.83
C LYS A 73 -9.57 -6.93 12.50
N ARG A 74 -9.73 -5.87 13.31
CA ARG A 74 -8.96 -4.62 13.20
C ARG A 74 -7.46 -4.85 13.38
N GLU A 75 -7.06 -5.56 14.43
CA GLU A 75 -5.65 -5.89 14.70
C GLU A 75 -5.07 -6.78 13.59
N LYS A 76 -5.84 -7.74 13.09
CA LYS A 76 -5.41 -8.61 11.99
C LYS A 76 -5.19 -7.84 10.68
N GLN A 77 -6.03 -6.83 10.39
CA GLN A 77 -5.82 -5.95 9.24
C GLN A 77 -4.55 -5.09 9.41
N LEU A 78 -4.29 -4.55 10.61
CA LEU A 78 -3.05 -3.80 10.88
C LEU A 78 -1.80 -4.67 10.73
N ILE A 79 -1.85 -5.92 11.18
CA ILE A 79 -0.75 -6.90 10.98
C ILE A 79 -0.53 -7.15 9.48
N ALA A 80 -1.59 -7.46 8.74
CA ALA A 80 -1.49 -7.73 7.31
C ALA A 80 -1.00 -6.51 6.51
N PHE A 81 -1.48 -5.32 6.87
CA PHE A 81 -1.03 -4.04 6.32
C PHE A 81 0.47 -3.81 6.55
N GLY A 82 0.95 -3.99 7.79
CA GLY A 82 2.37 -3.84 8.10
C GLY A 82 3.26 -4.84 7.34
N ILE A 83 2.80 -6.08 7.18
CA ILE A 83 3.48 -7.09 6.35
C ILE A 83 3.52 -6.62 4.89
N SER A 84 2.42 -6.10 4.35
CA SER A 84 2.32 -5.64 2.97
C SER A 84 3.34 -4.54 2.65
N LEU A 85 3.48 -3.56 3.55
CA LEU A 85 4.51 -2.52 3.44
C LEU A 85 5.92 -3.09 3.55
N ALA A 86 6.16 -4.01 4.48
CA ALA A 86 7.47 -4.62 4.67
C ALA A 86 7.90 -5.48 3.47
N THR A 87 6.95 -6.13 2.79
CA THR A 87 7.19 -6.93 1.59
C THR A 87 7.07 -6.15 0.29
N GLN A 88 6.75 -4.85 0.36
CA GLN A 88 6.57 -3.97 -0.80
C GLN A 88 5.51 -4.48 -1.78
N ASP A 89 4.42 -5.06 -1.28
CA ASP A 89 3.31 -5.53 -2.10
C ASP A 89 2.26 -4.42 -2.21
N GLU A 90 2.21 -3.74 -3.36
CA GLU A 90 1.31 -2.61 -3.59
C GLU A 90 -0.17 -3.01 -3.58
N TYR A 91 -0.53 -4.16 -4.18
CA TYR A 91 -1.91 -4.66 -4.16
C TYR A 91 -2.36 -4.95 -2.73
N CYS A 92 -1.53 -5.65 -1.96
CA CYS A 92 -1.83 -5.94 -0.56
C CYS A 92 -1.82 -4.67 0.30
N THR A 93 -0.95 -3.69 0.01
CA THR A 93 -0.90 -2.41 0.73
C THR A 93 -2.21 -1.65 0.54
N VAL A 94 -2.69 -1.53 -0.70
CA VAL A 94 -3.99 -0.91 -1.00
C VAL A 94 -5.14 -1.69 -0.35
N TYR A 95 -5.18 -3.01 -0.54
CA TYR A 95 -6.25 -3.86 -0.04
C TYR A 95 -6.35 -3.85 1.49
N HIS A 96 -5.23 -3.96 2.21
CA HIS A 96 -5.20 -3.96 3.66
C HIS A 96 -5.30 -2.55 4.27
N THR A 97 -4.97 -1.48 3.53
CA THR A 97 -5.32 -0.11 3.94
C THR A 97 -6.84 0.07 3.96
N LYS A 98 -7.53 -0.36 2.89
CA LYS A 98 -9.00 -0.37 2.86
C LYS A 98 -9.58 -1.26 3.96
N GLY A 99 -9.01 -2.45 4.14
CA GLY A 99 -9.40 -3.37 5.22
C GLY A 99 -9.28 -2.75 6.61
N CYS A 100 -8.21 -2.02 6.89
CA CYS A 100 -8.04 -1.25 8.13
C CYS A 100 -9.17 -0.23 8.32
N LEU A 101 -9.44 0.60 7.30
CA LEU A 101 -10.49 1.63 7.35
C LEU A 101 -11.90 1.04 7.50
N ASP A 102 -12.16 -0.11 6.87
CA ASP A 102 -13.44 -0.82 6.97
C ASP A 102 -13.66 -1.42 8.36
N GLN A 103 -12.58 -1.81 9.06
CA GLN A 103 -12.61 -2.29 10.44
C GLN A 103 -12.48 -1.16 11.49
N GLY A 104 -12.56 0.11 11.06
CA GLY A 104 -12.58 1.26 11.96
C GLY A 104 -11.22 1.68 12.51
N CYS A 105 -10.11 1.32 11.85
CA CYS A 105 -8.83 1.97 12.13
C CYS A 105 -8.92 3.46 11.79
N SER A 106 -8.35 4.29 12.65
CA SER A 106 -8.08 5.70 12.35
C SER A 106 -6.84 5.85 11.45
N ASP A 107 -6.78 6.97 10.72
CA ASP A 107 -5.60 7.34 9.93
C ASP A 107 -4.32 7.32 10.79
N LYS A 108 -4.42 7.77 12.04
CA LYS A 108 -3.27 7.80 12.96
C LYS A 108 -2.76 6.40 13.28
N GLU A 109 -3.64 5.44 13.51
CA GLU A 109 -3.25 4.04 13.78
C GLU A 109 -2.58 3.39 12.55
N ILE A 110 -3.07 3.71 11.34
CA ILE A 110 -2.45 3.27 10.09
C ILE A 110 -1.06 3.90 9.92
N LEU A 111 -0.92 5.20 10.18
CA LEU A 111 0.36 5.91 10.08
C LEU A 111 1.37 5.45 11.16
N GLU A 112 0.92 5.09 12.36
CA GLU A 112 1.77 4.47 13.38
C GLU A 112 2.29 3.11 12.89
N ALA A 113 1.44 2.28 12.28
CA ALA A 113 1.85 1.02 11.67
C ALA A 113 2.84 1.22 10.51
N CYS A 114 2.69 2.27 9.70
CA CYS A 114 3.69 2.65 8.70
C CYS A 114 5.06 2.93 9.34
N GLY A 115 5.08 3.70 10.43
CA GLY A 115 6.31 4.04 11.15
C GLY A 115 7.01 2.79 11.71
N VAL A 116 6.25 1.86 12.29
CA VAL A 116 6.78 0.57 12.75
C VAL A 116 7.32 -0.24 11.56
N SER A 117 6.58 -0.34 10.47
CA SER A 117 7.00 -1.10 9.28
C SER A 117 8.29 -0.53 8.69
N ALA A 118 8.39 0.80 8.56
CA ALA A 118 9.58 1.48 8.09
C ALA A 118 10.80 1.32 9.03
N ALA A 119 10.59 1.23 10.34
CA ALA A 119 11.67 0.99 11.29
C ALA A 119 12.39 -0.36 11.05
N PHE A 120 11.68 -1.35 10.50
CA PHE A 120 12.23 -2.68 10.22
C PHE A 120 12.56 -2.91 8.74
N ALA A 121 11.72 -2.42 7.82
CA ALA A 121 11.88 -2.61 6.37
C ALA A 121 12.60 -1.45 5.67
N GLY A 122 12.92 -0.37 6.39
CA GLY A 122 13.75 0.73 5.91
C GLY A 122 13.03 1.68 4.94
N GLY A 123 13.83 2.31 4.08
CA GLY A 123 13.38 3.42 3.23
C GLY A 123 12.26 3.07 2.27
N ALA A 124 12.22 1.84 1.73
CA ALA A 124 11.20 1.43 0.76
C ALA A 124 9.79 1.42 1.37
N ALA A 125 9.65 0.88 2.59
CA ALA A 125 8.38 0.92 3.32
C ALA A 125 7.99 2.37 3.69
N MET A 126 8.96 3.22 4.04
CA MET A 126 8.69 4.65 4.27
C MET A 126 8.24 5.35 2.98
N SER A 127 8.83 5.04 1.82
CA SER A 127 8.42 5.60 0.53
C SER A 127 6.96 5.27 0.24
N GLN A 128 6.55 4.01 0.35
CA GLN A 128 5.14 3.62 0.16
C GLN A 128 4.22 4.27 1.20
N ALA A 129 4.68 4.45 2.44
CA ALA A 129 3.90 5.10 3.50
C ALA A 129 3.61 6.58 3.20
N VAL A 130 4.54 7.32 2.57
CA VAL A 130 4.37 8.75 2.26
C VAL A 130 3.76 9.00 0.88
N THR A 131 3.67 7.98 0.02
CA THR A 131 3.00 8.05 -1.29
C THR A 131 1.70 7.24 -1.27
N LEU A 132 1.76 5.95 -1.60
CA LEU A 132 0.62 5.07 -1.84
C LEU A 132 -0.37 5.02 -0.66
N VAL A 133 0.13 4.96 0.58
CA VAL A 133 -0.77 4.93 1.75
C VAL A 133 -1.50 6.26 1.92
N GLN A 134 -0.85 7.40 1.67
CA GLN A 134 -1.50 8.72 1.74
C GLN A 134 -2.59 8.87 0.66
N GLU A 135 -2.33 8.36 -0.54
CA GLU A 135 -3.29 8.29 -1.64
C GLU A 135 -4.50 7.42 -1.24
N CYS A 136 -4.26 6.22 -0.69
CA CYS A 136 -5.30 5.34 -0.17
C CYS A 136 -6.18 6.03 0.87
N LEU A 137 -5.58 6.67 1.88
CA LEU A 137 -6.32 7.37 2.93
C LEU A 137 -7.17 8.50 2.36
N THR A 138 -6.65 9.24 1.37
CA THR A 138 -7.36 10.36 0.74
C THR A 138 -8.54 9.86 -0.10
N GLU A 139 -8.31 8.94 -1.03
CA GLU A 139 -9.32 8.50 -1.99
C GLU A 139 -10.44 7.68 -1.33
N LEU A 140 -10.10 6.75 -0.43
CA LEU A 140 -11.09 5.87 0.21
C LEU A 140 -12.01 6.61 1.18
N LYS A 141 -11.55 7.73 1.76
CA LYS A 141 -12.36 8.56 2.67
C LYS A 141 -13.32 9.47 1.92
N ASN A 142 -12.89 10.03 0.79
CA ASN A 142 -13.72 10.92 -0.03
C ASN A 142 -14.94 10.22 -0.65
N GLN A 143 -14.99 8.88 -0.58
CA GLN A 143 -16.06 8.05 -1.14
C GLN A 143 -17.08 7.56 -0.10
N LYS A 144 -16.87 7.85 1.19
CA LYS A 144 -17.84 7.53 2.26
C LYS A 144 -18.97 8.58 2.39
N HIS A 145 -19.10 9.49 1.43
CA HIS A 145 -20.11 10.55 1.35
C HIS A 145 -20.89 10.43 0.04
#